data_AF-A0A849UPA7-F1
#
_entry.id   AF-A0A849UPA7-F1
#
_cell.length_a   1.000
_cell.length_b   1.000
_cell.length_c   1.000
_cell.angle_alpha   90.00
_cell.angle_beta   90.00
_cell.angle_gamma   90.00
#
_symmetry.space_group_name_H-M   'P 1'
#
loop_
_entity.id
_entity.type
_entity.pdbx_description
1 polymer ?
#
loop_
_entity_poly.entity_id
_entity_poly.type
_entity_poly.pdbx_seq_one_letter_code
_entity_poly.pdbx_strand_id
1 'polypeptide(L)'
;MKTFLMVLLMSCISFAEEWKVEKIADNLVFTEGPVWLDGGLVFSDIQGNTLYRWTEKEGLTVFRKPSENSNGNTLDPQGRLITCRHGMRDVIRTEVDGTLTVLASAFGGKKLNSPNDVVVQSGGTVWFTDPSYGIKPVQKEQPFNAVYRLDPGAAEPVAVITNLNYPNGLAFSPDGTFLYVAESDWKIKPNFVMRYSVAADKTLTNGIRFCQVESGAADGLRVAADGRLFCTSGLGVEVFDTNGKRLGVIRTPAPASNCCFTPDGKTLFVTARTAVYRVRIEGDSRD
;
A
#
# COMPACT_ATOMS: atom_id res chain seq x y z
N MET A 1 25.95 23.81 46.25
CA MET A 1 25.71 24.05 44.81
C MET A 1 26.56 23.09 44.00
N LYS A 2 25.93 22.11 43.34
CA LYS A 2 26.27 21.55 42.03
C LYS A 2 25.29 20.41 41.74
N THR A 3 24.16 20.79 41.16
CA THR A 3 23.16 19.87 40.60
C THR A 3 23.80 19.19 39.40
N PHE A 4 23.94 17.86 39.43
CA PHE A 4 24.34 17.08 38.27
C PHE A 4 23.08 16.88 37.41
N LEU A 5 23.02 17.62 36.31
CA LEU A 5 21.99 17.47 35.29
C LEU A 5 22.30 16.19 34.49
N MET A 6 21.57 15.12 34.77
CA MET A 6 21.59 13.90 33.98
C MET A 6 20.87 14.20 32.65
N VAL A 7 21.64 14.57 31.63
CA VAL A 7 21.13 14.70 30.26
C VAL A 7 20.82 13.30 29.76
N LEU A 8 19.53 12.98 29.65
CA LEU A 8 19.04 11.78 28.97
C LEU A 8 19.35 11.95 27.47
N LEU A 9 20.46 11.37 27.01
CA LEU A 9 20.75 11.21 25.58
C LEU A 9 19.68 10.27 25.00
N MET A 10 18.71 10.82 24.27
CA MET A 10 17.89 10.03 23.34
C MET A 10 18.86 9.39 22.34
N SER A 11 19.06 8.08 22.46
CA SER A 11 19.91 7.30 21.57
C SER A 11 19.34 7.36 20.15
N CYS A 12 20.09 7.95 19.22
CA CYS A 12 19.94 7.69 17.80
C CYS A 12 20.10 6.18 17.59
N ILE A 13 19.00 5.49 17.29
CA ILE A 13 19.06 4.10 16.83
C ILE A 13 19.79 4.12 15.49
N SER A 14 21.00 3.60 15.46
CA SER A 14 21.73 3.37 14.23
C SER A 14 21.08 2.23 13.46
N PHE A 15 20.63 2.46 12.23
CA PHE A 15 20.27 1.42 11.25
C PHE A 15 21.54 0.65 10.79
N ALA A 16 22.30 0.12 11.74
CA ALA A 16 23.64 -0.43 11.49
C ALA A 16 23.64 -1.91 11.09
N GLU A 17 22.50 -2.60 11.14
CA GLU A 17 22.39 -3.97 10.64
C GLU A 17 21.74 -4.01 9.26
N GLU A 18 22.44 -4.65 8.31
CA GLU A 18 21.91 -4.91 6.98
C GLU A 18 20.75 -5.89 7.08
N TRP A 19 19.56 -5.41 6.72
CA TRP A 19 18.35 -6.22 6.64
C TRP A 19 18.57 -7.42 5.71
N LYS A 20 18.40 -8.64 6.23
CA LYS A 20 18.45 -9.84 5.41
C LYS A 20 17.18 -9.95 4.57
N VAL A 21 17.33 -9.75 3.26
CA VAL A 21 16.25 -9.86 2.28
C VAL A 21 16.30 -11.22 1.58
N GLU A 22 15.28 -12.04 1.81
CA GLU A 22 15.16 -13.40 1.27
C GLU A 22 14.17 -13.42 0.10
N LYS A 23 14.56 -13.97 -1.05
CA LYS A 23 13.65 -14.15 -2.19
C LYS A 23 12.81 -15.41 -1.99
N ILE A 24 11.48 -15.29 -1.98
CA ILE A 24 10.55 -16.40 -1.72
C ILE A 24 9.79 -16.87 -2.97
N ALA A 25 9.71 -16.03 -4.00
CA ALA A 25 9.09 -16.32 -5.28
C ALA A 25 9.72 -15.50 -6.40
N ASP A 26 9.80 -16.06 -7.61
CA ASP A 26 10.30 -15.39 -8.82
C ASP A 26 9.65 -15.95 -10.10
N ASN A 27 10.18 -15.59 -11.27
CA ASN A 27 9.64 -15.93 -12.60
C ASN A 27 8.21 -15.38 -12.82
N LEU A 28 7.92 -14.23 -12.22
CA LEU A 28 6.67 -13.49 -12.35
C LEU A 28 6.85 -12.31 -13.31
N VAL A 29 5.76 -11.67 -13.75
CA VAL A 29 5.85 -10.57 -14.72
C VAL A 29 5.88 -9.20 -14.03
N PHE A 30 4.88 -8.89 -13.21
CA PHE A 30 4.85 -7.65 -12.43
C PHE A 30 4.06 -7.84 -11.12
N THR A 31 4.79 -8.08 -10.02
CA THR A 31 4.24 -8.35 -8.69
C THR A 31 3.76 -7.09 -7.99
N GLU A 32 2.61 -7.15 -7.32
CA GLU A 32 1.94 -6.03 -6.65
C GLU A 32 1.00 -6.48 -5.53
N GLY A 33 0.49 -5.52 -4.77
CA GLY A 33 -0.61 -5.68 -3.82
C GLY A 33 -0.49 -6.86 -2.85
N PRO A 34 0.63 -7.03 -2.12
CA PRO A 34 0.76 -8.09 -1.13
C PRO A 34 -0.18 -7.84 0.06
N VAL A 35 -0.80 -8.91 0.56
CA VAL A 35 -1.62 -8.94 1.78
C VAL A 35 -1.44 -10.28 2.49
N TRP A 36 -1.38 -10.26 3.82
CA TRP A 36 -1.35 -11.49 4.62
C TRP A 36 -2.77 -12.00 4.86
N LEU A 37 -3.09 -13.21 4.38
CA LEU A 37 -4.40 -13.86 4.47
C LEU A 37 -4.23 -15.31 4.96
N ASP A 38 -4.87 -15.63 6.10
CA ASP A 38 -4.97 -16.98 6.64
C ASP A 38 -3.66 -17.78 6.63
N GLY A 39 -2.61 -17.19 7.21
CA GLY A 39 -1.30 -17.82 7.34
C GLY A 39 -0.46 -17.87 6.05
N GLY A 40 -0.90 -17.19 4.99
CA GLY A 40 -0.16 -17.08 3.74
C GLY A 40 -0.12 -15.65 3.22
N LEU A 41 0.82 -15.41 2.31
CA LEU A 41 0.87 -14.17 1.54
C LEU A 41 0.02 -14.33 0.28
N VAL A 42 -0.93 -13.44 0.03
CA VAL A 42 -1.61 -13.29 -1.25
C VAL A 42 -1.09 -12.04 -1.94
N PHE A 43 -0.81 -12.11 -3.25
CA PHE A 43 -0.31 -10.96 -4.02
C PHE A 43 -0.63 -11.12 -5.50
N SER A 44 -0.64 -10.01 -6.22
CA SER A 44 -1.00 -9.96 -7.64
C SER A 44 0.23 -10.05 -8.53
N ASP A 45 0.14 -10.80 -9.64
CA ASP A 45 0.94 -10.57 -10.84
C ASP A 45 0.05 -9.91 -11.89
N ILE A 46 0.12 -8.58 -11.99
CA ILE A 46 -0.80 -7.76 -12.78
C ILE A 46 -0.76 -8.19 -14.23
N GLN A 47 0.44 -8.26 -14.82
CA GLN A 47 0.63 -8.55 -16.23
C GLN A 47 0.49 -10.05 -16.53
N GLY A 48 0.82 -10.92 -15.56
CA GLY A 48 0.52 -12.35 -15.61
C GLY A 48 -0.97 -12.69 -15.44
N ASN A 49 -1.83 -11.70 -15.15
CA ASN A 49 -3.26 -11.84 -14.90
C ASN A 49 -3.59 -12.96 -13.90
N THR A 50 -2.80 -13.04 -12.83
CA THR A 50 -2.89 -14.11 -11.83
C THR A 50 -2.72 -13.55 -10.43
N LEU A 51 -3.61 -13.94 -9.52
CA LEU A 51 -3.46 -13.71 -8.08
C LEU A 51 -2.82 -14.98 -7.49
N TYR A 52 -1.70 -14.83 -6.81
CA TYR A 52 -0.95 -15.94 -6.22
C TYR A 52 -1.11 -15.99 -4.71
N ARG A 53 -0.87 -17.17 -4.14
CA ARG A 53 -0.69 -17.39 -2.71
C ARG A 53 0.65 -18.07 -2.45
N TRP A 54 1.35 -17.63 -1.41
CA TRP A 54 2.57 -18.26 -0.93
C TRP A 54 2.42 -18.65 0.54
N THR A 55 2.86 -19.86 0.89
CA THR A 55 3.01 -20.32 2.27
C THR A 55 4.34 -21.04 2.44
N GLU A 56 4.83 -21.13 3.68
CA GLU A 56 6.05 -21.90 4.00
C GLU A 56 5.95 -23.37 3.58
N LYS A 57 4.75 -23.94 3.67
CA LYS A 57 4.51 -25.36 3.42
C LYS A 57 4.40 -25.68 1.94
N GLU A 58 3.72 -24.83 1.18
CA GLU A 58 3.32 -25.12 -0.21
C GLU A 58 4.17 -24.36 -1.23
N GLY A 59 4.94 -23.35 -0.79
CA GLY A 59 5.56 -22.40 -1.68
C GLY A 59 4.51 -21.61 -2.46
N LEU A 60 4.83 -21.24 -3.70
CA LEU A 60 3.97 -20.44 -4.56
C LEU A 60 2.90 -21.30 -5.26
N THR A 61 1.64 -20.92 -5.11
CA THR A 61 0.47 -21.54 -5.74
C THR A 61 -0.46 -20.49 -6.35
N VAL A 62 -1.29 -20.89 -7.31
CA VAL A 62 -2.29 -19.99 -7.90
C VAL A 62 -3.49 -19.87 -6.97
N PHE A 63 -3.84 -18.64 -6.59
CA PHE A 63 -5.05 -18.35 -5.81
C PHE A 63 -6.25 -18.06 -6.72
N ARG A 64 -6.07 -17.27 -7.79
CA ARG A 64 -7.12 -16.97 -8.78
C ARG A 64 -6.54 -16.70 -10.17
N LYS A 65 -7.11 -17.32 -11.20
CA LYS A 65 -6.78 -17.07 -12.62
C LYS A 65 -8.01 -17.32 -13.52
N PRO A 66 -8.40 -16.39 -14.42
CA PRO A 66 -7.87 -15.03 -14.54
C PRO A 66 -8.18 -14.19 -13.29
N SER A 67 -7.29 -13.23 -13.00
CA SER A 67 -7.47 -12.26 -11.90
C SER A 67 -8.13 -10.94 -12.35
N GLU A 68 -8.38 -10.79 -13.64
CA GLU A 68 -8.71 -9.54 -14.31
C GLU A 68 -7.72 -8.40 -14.03
N ASN A 69 -6.43 -8.72 -14.14
CA ASN A 69 -5.32 -7.82 -13.83
C ASN A 69 -5.50 -7.17 -12.44
N SER A 70 -5.75 -8.02 -11.43
CA SER A 70 -5.80 -7.59 -10.03
C SER A 70 -4.51 -6.87 -9.67
N ASN A 71 -4.61 -5.82 -8.84
CA ASN A 71 -3.49 -5.00 -8.39
C ASN A 71 -3.45 -5.02 -6.85
N GLY A 72 -3.77 -3.92 -6.18
CA GLY A 72 -3.78 -3.80 -4.73
C GLY A 72 -4.78 -4.73 -4.06
N ASN A 73 -4.39 -5.26 -2.90
CA ASN A 73 -5.21 -6.12 -2.07
C ASN A 73 -5.14 -5.69 -0.60
N THR A 74 -6.24 -5.87 0.12
CA THR A 74 -6.31 -5.69 1.57
C THR A 74 -7.40 -6.58 2.17
N LEU A 75 -7.55 -6.57 3.49
CA LEU A 75 -8.65 -7.26 4.17
C LEU A 75 -9.66 -6.26 4.74
N ASP A 76 -10.93 -6.60 4.68
CA ASP A 76 -11.95 -5.92 5.47
C ASP A 76 -11.93 -6.39 6.94
N PRO A 77 -12.68 -5.74 7.86
CA PRO A 77 -12.71 -6.13 9.27
C PRO A 77 -13.27 -7.54 9.54
N GLN A 78 -13.87 -8.20 8.54
CA GLN A 78 -14.34 -9.58 8.63
C GLN A 78 -13.31 -10.58 8.06
N GLY A 79 -12.12 -10.12 7.66
CA GLY A 79 -11.07 -10.95 7.08
C GLY A 79 -11.29 -11.29 5.60
N ARG A 80 -12.25 -10.65 4.93
CA ARG A 80 -12.51 -10.89 3.51
C ARG A 80 -11.57 -10.08 2.64
N LEU A 81 -11.13 -10.68 1.54
CA LEU A 81 -10.20 -10.05 0.60
C LEU A 81 -10.89 -8.96 -0.23
N ILE A 82 -10.37 -7.73 -0.15
CA ILE A 82 -10.72 -6.62 -1.03
C ILE A 82 -9.63 -6.48 -2.08
N THR A 83 -10.01 -6.38 -3.36
CA THR A 83 -9.07 -6.34 -4.49
C THR A 83 -9.44 -5.24 -5.47
N CYS A 84 -8.45 -4.45 -5.88
CA CYS A 84 -8.50 -3.54 -7.01
C CYS A 84 -8.23 -4.30 -8.32
N ARG A 85 -9.05 -4.12 -9.36
CA ARG A 85 -8.87 -4.81 -10.66
C ARG A 85 -8.76 -3.81 -11.80
N HIS A 86 -7.61 -3.80 -12.48
CA HIS A 86 -7.42 -2.96 -13.65
C HIS A 86 -8.33 -3.38 -14.82
N GLY A 87 -8.45 -4.70 -15.07
CA GLY A 87 -9.17 -5.22 -16.23
C GLY A 87 -10.67 -4.91 -16.20
N MET A 88 -11.29 -5.06 -15.02
CA MET A 88 -12.71 -4.76 -14.82
C MET A 88 -12.99 -3.31 -14.44
N ARG A 89 -11.96 -2.53 -14.08
CA ARG A 89 -12.06 -1.15 -13.60
C ARG A 89 -12.96 -1.04 -12.37
N ASP A 90 -12.75 -1.94 -11.41
CA ASP A 90 -13.55 -2.02 -10.20
C ASP A 90 -12.76 -2.42 -8.95
N VAL A 91 -13.40 -2.22 -7.80
CA VAL A 91 -12.99 -2.74 -6.49
C VAL A 91 -13.99 -3.82 -6.11
N ILE A 92 -13.50 -5.00 -5.77
CA ILE A 92 -14.32 -6.15 -5.38
C ILE A 92 -14.02 -6.62 -3.97
N ARG A 93 -14.98 -7.35 -3.38
CA ARG A 93 -14.81 -8.17 -2.20
C ARG A 93 -14.98 -9.64 -2.56
N THR A 94 -14.07 -10.48 -2.12
CA THR A 94 -14.21 -11.95 -2.17
C THR A 94 -14.96 -12.39 -0.93
N GLU A 95 -16.17 -12.91 -1.09
CA GLU A 95 -16.98 -13.45 0.00
C GLU A 95 -16.43 -14.80 0.48
N VAL A 96 -16.90 -15.24 1.65
CA VAL A 96 -16.45 -16.49 2.30
C VAL A 96 -16.67 -17.72 1.42
N ASP A 97 -17.74 -17.74 0.63
CA ASP A 97 -18.05 -18.81 -0.31
C ASP A 97 -17.25 -18.72 -1.63
N GLY A 98 -16.36 -17.73 -1.75
CA GLY A 98 -15.54 -17.47 -2.94
C GLY A 98 -16.23 -16.63 -4.00
N THR A 99 -17.50 -16.25 -3.83
CA THR A 99 -18.19 -15.34 -4.77
C THR A 99 -17.60 -13.93 -4.70
N LEU A 100 -17.77 -13.15 -5.78
CA LEU A 100 -17.21 -11.80 -5.88
C LEU A 100 -18.33 -10.76 -5.87
N THR A 101 -18.28 -9.85 -4.91
CA THR A 101 -19.17 -8.70 -4.81
C THR A 101 -18.44 -7.46 -5.35
N VAL A 102 -19.03 -6.76 -6.32
CA VAL A 102 -18.52 -5.47 -6.77
C VAL A 102 -18.89 -4.41 -5.73
N LEU A 103 -17.88 -3.72 -5.21
CA LEU A 103 -18.05 -2.63 -4.25
C LEU A 103 -18.13 -1.27 -4.95
N ALA A 104 -17.28 -1.03 -5.96
CA ALA A 104 -17.30 0.18 -6.76
C ALA A 104 -16.78 -0.09 -8.16
N SER A 105 -17.50 0.38 -9.18
CA SER A 105 -17.08 0.29 -10.59
C SER A 105 -17.32 1.59 -11.37
N ALA A 106 -17.93 2.60 -10.73
CA ALA A 106 -18.26 3.88 -11.35
C ALA A 106 -18.24 5.02 -10.32
N PHE A 107 -18.12 6.25 -10.84
CA PHE A 107 -18.32 7.50 -10.13
C PHE A 107 -18.96 8.53 -11.08
N GLY A 108 -20.04 9.18 -10.64
CA GLY A 108 -20.79 10.14 -11.45
C GLY A 108 -21.38 9.51 -12.72
N GLY A 109 -21.80 8.25 -12.65
CA GLY A 109 -22.33 7.50 -13.81
C GLY A 109 -21.29 7.13 -14.88
N LYS A 110 -20.00 7.36 -14.62
CA LYS A 110 -18.89 7.02 -15.51
C LYS A 110 -18.02 5.93 -14.87
N LYS A 111 -17.40 5.07 -15.68
CA LYS A 111 -16.52 4.03 -15.15
C LYS A 111 -15.33 4.63 -14.41
N LEU A 112 -14.85 3.97 -13.36
CA LEU A 112 -13.56 4.28 -12.72
C LEU A 112 -12.42 4.16 -13.73
N ASN A 113 -11.27 4.77 -13.49
CA ASN A 113 -10.11 4.63 -14.38
C ASN A 113 -9.59 3.20 -14.37
N SER A 114 -8.85 2.86 -13.32
CA SER A 114 -8.26 1.55 -13.05
C SER A 114 -7.81 1.55 -11.58
N PRO A 115 -8.70 1.14 -10.63
CA PRO A 115 -8.36 1.14 -9.21
C PRO A 115 -7.03 0.44 -8.96
N ASN A 116 -6.17 1.05 -8.14
CA ASN A 116 -4.77 0.65 -8.02
C ASN A 116 -4.44 0.03 -6.65
N ASP A 117 -4.54 0.79 -5.56
CA ASP A 117 -4.38 0.27 -4.20
C ASP A 117 -5.60 0.59 -3.31
N VAL A 118 -5.76 -0.16 -2.22
CA VAL A 118 -6.96 -0.10 -1.36
C VAL A 118 -6.64 -0.36 0.11
N VAL A 119 -7.31 0.37 0.99
CA VAL A 119 -7.30 0.15 2.44
C VAL A 119 -8.72 0.19 2.99
N VAL A 120 -8.98 -0.56 4.06
CA VAL A 120 -10.27 -0.56 4.76
C VAL A 120 -10.06 -0.13 6.20
N GLN A 121 -10.82 0.86 6.65
CA GLN A 121 -10.81 1.27 8.06
C GLN A 121 -11.63 0.30 8.91
N SER A 122 -11.44 0.32 10.23
CA SER A 122 -12.14 -0.56 11.19
C SER A 122 -13.68 -0.49 11.10
N GLY A 123 -14.24 0.65 10.73
CA GLY A 123 -15.67 0.83 10.47
C GLY A 123 -16.17 0.26 9.13
N GLY A 124 -15.31 -0.40 8.34
CA GLY A 124 -15.66 -0.97 7.03
C GLY A 124 -15.65 0.01 5.86
N THR A 125 -15.26 1.27 6.08
CA THR A 125 -15.10 2.24 4.98
C THR A 125 -13.90 1.86 4.12
N VAL A 126 -14.14 1.73 2.82
CA VAL A 126 -13.14 1.39 1.82
C VAL A 126 -12.58 2.67 1.21
N TRP A 127 -11.26 2.80 1.18
CA TRP A 127 -10.55 3.88 0.51
C TRP A 127 -9.65 3.31 -0.55
N PHE A 128 -9.67 3.87 -1.75
CA PHE A 128 -8.87 3.35 -2.85
C PHE A 128 -8.40 4.46 -3.77
N THR A 129 -7.30 4.21 -4.47
CA THR A 129 -6.77 5.10 -5.51
C THR A 129 -7.22 4.64 -6.88
N ASP A 130 -7.47 5.59 -7.78
CA ASP A 130 -7.94 5.35 -9.14
C ASP A 130 -7.11 6.13 -10.18
N PRO A 131 -5.79 5.87 -10.27
CA PRO A 131 -4.97 6.35 -11.36
C PRO A 131 -5.33 5.63 -12.66
N SER A 132 -4.85 6.16 -13.79
CA SER A 132 -5.15 5.61 -15.12
C SER A 132 -4.07 4.65 -15.66
N TYR A 133 -3.35 3.93 -14.80
CA TYR A 133 -2.26 3.02 -15.23
C TYR A 133 -2.76 1.82 -16.03
N GLY A 134 -3.92 1.27 -15.66
CA GLY A 134 -4.48 0.06 -16.24
C GLY A 134 -5.26 0.27 -17.54
N ILE A 135 -5.33 1.51 -18.04
CA ILE A 135 -6.14 1.87 -19.21
C ILE A 135 -5.37 2.74 -20.20
N LYS A 136 -5.79 2.69 -21.47
CA LYS A 136 -5.34 3.63 -22.50
C LYS A 136 -6.00 4.99 -22.27
N PRO A 137 -5.36 6.11 -22.65
CA PRO A 137 -5.94 7.45 -22.49
C PRO A 137 -7.35 7.61 -23.08
N VAL A 138 -7.64 6.98 -24.23
CA VAL A 138 -8.96 7.00 -24.89
C VAL A 138 -10.08 6.31 -24.09
N GLN A 139 -9.73 5.44 -23.13
CA GLN A 139 -10.70 4.74 -22.28
C GLN A 139 -11.04 5.53 -21.01
N LYS A 140 -10.30 6.61 -20.73
CA LYS A 140 -10.47 7.41 -19.51
C LYS A 140 -11.76 8.22 -19.58
N GLU A 141 -12.67 7.97 -18.65
CA GLU A 141 -13.95 8.69 -18.55
C GLU A 141 -13.95 9.73 -17.41
N GLN A 142 -13.21 9.45 -16.34
CA GLN A 142 -13.08 10.35 -15.19
C GLN A 142 -12.21 11.56 -15.55
N PRO A 143 -12.57 12.77 -15.07
CA PRO A 143 -11.79 13.98 -15.37
C PRO A 143 -10.48 14.05 -14.59
N PHE A 144 -10.30 13.23 -13.55
CA PHE A 144 -9.14 13.22 -12.66
C PHE A 144 -8.67 11.80 -12.38
N ASN A 145 -7.48 11.69 -11.77
CA ASN A 145 -7.07 10.51 -11.02
C ASN A 145 -7.33 10.81 -9.55
N ALA A 146 -8.12 9.98 -8.87
CA ALA A 146 -8.64 10.32 -7.54
C ALA A 146 -8.26 9.32 -6.47
N VAL A 147 -8.34 9.77 -5.22
CA VAL A 147 -8.59 8.91 -4.06
C VAL A 147 -10.09 8.96 -3.82
N TYR A 148 -10.70 7.80 -3.67
CA TYR A 148 -12.12 7.62 -3.38
C TYR A 148 -12.33 7.05 -1.99
N ARG A 149 -13.49 7.36 -1.41
CA ARG A 149 -14.01 6.79 -0.17
C ARG A 149 -15.39 6.17 -0.43
N LEU A 150 -15.58 4.92 -0.05
CA LEU A 150 -16.88 4.24 -0.08
C LEU A 150 -17.26 3.85 1.34
N ASP A 151 -18.29 4.50 1.88
CA ASP A 151 -18.85 4.17 3.18
C ASP A 151 -19.74 2.91 3.10
N PRO A 152 -19.84 2.10 4.17
CA PRO A 152 -20.69 0.92 4.17
C PRO A 152 -22.13 1.24 3.79
N GLY A 153 -22.67 0.50 2.83
CA GLY A 153 -24.05 0.67 2.34
C GLY A 153 -24.27 1.88 1.41
N ALA A 154 -23.23 2.70 1.15
CA ALA A 154 -23.33 3.75 0.15
C ALA A 154 -23.46 3.14 -1.26
N ALA A 155 -24.27 3.78 -2.11
CA ALA A 155 -24.51 3.32 -3.47
C ALA A 155 -23.34 3.64 -4.43
N GLU A 156 -22.53 4.65 -4.11
CA GLU A 156 -21.43 5.13 -4.94
C GLU A 156 -20.30 5.70 -4.04
N PRO A 157 -19.01 5.59 -4.43
CA PRO A 157 -17.94 6.27 -3.73
C PRO A 157 -18.02 7.80 -3.83
N VAL A 158 -17.32 8.48 -2.93
CA VAL A 158 -17.07 9.93 -2.96
C VAL A 158 -15.61 10.18 -3.35
N ALA A 159 -15.37 11.07 -4.30
CA ALA A 159 -14.02 11.54 -4.63
C ALA A 159 -13.54 12.50 -3.52
N VAL A 160 -12.48 12.12 -2.80
CA VAL A 160 -11.98 12.85 -1.62
C VAL A 160 -10.66 13.57 -1.87
N ILE A 161 -9.89 13.13 -2.86
CA ILE A 161 -8.70 13.83 -3.37
C ILE A 161 -8.73 13.75 -4.90
N THR A 162 -8.67 14.89 -5.59
CA THR A 162 -8.79 14.97 -7.07
C THR A 162 -7.68 15.81 -7.72
N ASN A 163 -6.76 16.34 -6.92
CA ASN A 163 -5.68 17.24 -7.35
C ASN A 163 -4.31 16.57 -7.43
N LEU A 164 -4.26 15.23 -7.35
CA LEU A 164 -3.07 14.43 -7.55
C LEU A 164 -2.97 13.99 -9.02
N ASN A 165 -1.76 13.88 -9.53
CA ASN A 165 -1.52 13.45 -10.91
C ASN A 165 -1.67 11.94 -11.02
N TYR A 166 -1.01 11.18 -10.16
CA TYR A 166 -1.09 9.72 -10.09
C TYR A 166 -1.09 9.26 -8.62
N PRO A 167 -2.23 9.36 -7.91
CA PRO A 167 -2.38 8.75 -6.60
C PRO A 167 -2.20 7.23 -6.70
N ASN A 168 -1.43 6.65 -5.80
CA ASN A 168 -1.02 5.25 -5.88
C ASN A 168 -1.22 4.51 -4.55
N GLY A 169 -0.17 4.08 -3.85
CA GLY A 169 -0.31 3.47 -2.53
C GLY A 169 -0.91 4.41 -1.50
N LEU A 170 -1.67 3.87 -0.54
CA LEU A 170 -2.26 4.63 0.55
C LEU A 170 -2.29 3.84 1.86
N ALA A 171 -2.21 4.55 2.99
CA ALA A 171 -2.35 3.95 4.32
C ALA A 171 -2.77 5.00 5.34
N PHE A 172 -3.44 4.56 6.41
CA PHE A 172 -3.72 5.40 7.57
C PHE A 172 -2.59 5.31 8.61
N SER A 173 -2.42 6.35 9.41
CA SER A 173 -1.69 6.24 10.68
C SER A 173 -2.39 5.23 11.62
N PRO A 174 -1.69 4.67 12.63
CA PRO A 174 -2.27 3.67 13.52
C PRO A 174 -3.52 4.15 14.26
N ASP A 175 -3.57 5.44 14.59
CA ASP A 175 -4.70 6.11 15.25
C ASP A 175 -5.78 6.63 14.25
N GLY A 176 -5.55 6.47 12.94
CA GLY A 176 -6.46 6.91 11.89
C GLY A 176 -6.53 8.42 11.66
N THR A 177 -5.71 9.23 12.35
CA THR A 177 -5.76 10.71 12.26
C THR A 177 -5.08 11.27 11.02
N PHE A 178 -4.24 10.47 10.35
CA PHE A 178 -3.60 10.82 9.08
C PHE A 178 -3.87 9.79 8.00
N LEU A 179 -4.06 10.29 6.77
CA LEU A 179 -4.03 9.50 5.54
C LEU A 179 -2.77 9.85 4.75
N TYR A 180 -1.98 8.84 4.42
CA TYR A 180 -0.82 8.94 3.54
C TYR A 180 -1.20 8.46 2.14
N VAL A 181 -0.77 9.17 1.10
CA VAL A 181 -1.02 8.80 -0.31
C VAL A 181 0.26 9.05 -1.11
N ALA A 182 0.78 8.02 -1.78
CA ALA A 182 1.89 8.17 -2.71
C ALA A 182 1.42 8.93 -3.97
N GLU A 183 2.22 9.90 -4.40
CA GLU A 183 2.07 10.59 -5.69
C GLU A 183 3.19 10.10 -6.62
N SER A 184 2.80 9.27 -7.59
CA SER A 184 3.71 8.46 -8.43
C SER A 184 3.87 9.00 -9.85
N ASP A 185 3.70 10.30 -10.06
CA ASP A 185 4.00 10.89 -11.37
C ASP A 185 5.51 10.79 -11.67
N TRP A 186 5.86 9.85 -12.55
CA TRP A 186 7.23 9.62 -13.01
C TRP A 186 7.84 10.81 -13.74
N LYS A 187 7.01 11.76 -14.22
CA LYS A 187 7.44 13.00 -14.86
C LYS A 187 7.73 14.11 -13.85
N ILE A 188 7.15 14.05 -12.66
CA ILE A 188 7.34 15.06 -11.63
C ILE A 188 8.40 14.56 -10.65
N LYS A 189 9.58 15.19 -10.71
CA LYS A 189 10.65 14.97 -9.73
C LYS A 189 10.77 16.20 -8.83
N PRO A 190 10.89 16.02 -7.50
CA PRO A 190 10.93 14.74 -6.79
C PRO A 190 9.55 14.04 -6.67
N ASN A 191 9.55 12.73 -6.36
CA ASN A 191 8.33 11.96 -6.02
C ASN A 191 8.13 11.97 -4.50
N PHE A 192 6.89 12.15 -4.05
CA PHE A 192 6.55 12.39 -2.65
C PHE A 192 5.42 11.50 -2.17
N VAL A 193 5.36 11.32 -0.85
CA VAL A 193 4.15 10.88 -0.16
C VAL A 193 3.46 12.11 0.38
N MET A 194 2.17 12.26 0.07
CA MET A 194 1.30 13.27 0.65
C MET A 194 0.75 12.78 1.99
N ARG A 195 0.53 13.69 2.94
CA ARG A 195 -0.19 13.41 4.19
C ARG A 195 -1.35 14.40 4.35
N TYR A 196 -2.51 13.88 4.71
CA TYR A 196 -3.73 14.62 5.00
C TYR A 196 -4.19 14.35 6.43
N SER A 197 -4.73 15.36 7.09
CA SER A 197 -5.42 15.18 8.37
C SER A 197 -6.82 14.65 8.12
N VAL A 198 -7.24 13.67 8.91
CA VAL A 198 -8.53 12.98 8.79
C VAL A 198 -9.41 13.41 9.96
N ALA A 199 -10.51 14.09 9.67
CA ALA A 199 -11.49 14.49 10.68
C ALA A 199 -12.41 13.31 11.04
N ALA A 200 -13.16 13.46 12.14
CA ALA A 200 -14.10 12.43 12.62
C ALA A 200 -15.20 12.07 11.60
N ASP A 201 -15.62 13.04 10.78
CA ASP A 201 -16.55 12.85 9.66
C ASP A 201 -15.88 12.34 8.37
N LYS A 202 -14.61 11.93 8.48
CA LYS A 202 -13.75 11.42 7.40
C LYS A 202 -13.46 12.45 6.31
N THR A 203 -13.64 13.75 6.57
CA THR A 203 -13.15 14.81 5.69
C THR A 203 -11.62 14.91 5.77
N LEU A 204 -11.00 15.28 4.66
CA LEU A 204 -9.55 15.44 4.55
C LEU A 204 -9.17 16.91 4.49
N THR A 205 -8.19 17.31 5.28
CA THR A 205 -7.64 18.67 5.32
C THR A 205 -6.12 18.67 5.38
N ASN A 206 -5.49 19.85 5.27
CA ASN A 206 -4.05 20.04 5.49
C ASN A 206 -3.14 19.08 4.69
N GLY A 207 -3.41 18.93 3.38
CA GLY A 207 -2.58 18.13 2.49
C GLY A 207 -1.17 18.73 2.35
N ILE A 208 -0.15 18.01 2.80
CA ILE A 208 1.26 18.42 2.69
C ILE A 208 2.10 17.33 2.03
N ARG A 209 3.22 17.71 1.41
CA ARG A 209 4.28 16.77 1.05
C ARG A 209 4.97 16.33 2.33
N PHE A 210 4.75 15.09 2.75
CA PHE A 210 5.23 14.55 4.02
C PHE A 210 6.67 14.08 3.93
N CYS A 211 6.99 13.25 2.95
CA CYS A 211 8.34 12.80 2.69
C CYS A 211 8.60 12.64 1.19
N GLN A 212 9.87 12.52 0.85
CA GLN A 212 10.36 12.34 -0.51
C GLN A 212 11.17 11.03 -0.57
N VAL A 213 10.91 10.21 -1.57
CA VAL A 213 11.75 9.03 -1.86
C VAL A 213 12.99 9.42 -2.66
N GLU A 214 14.10 8.72 -2.48
CA GLU A 214 15.38 9.06 -3.14
C GLU A 214 15.39 8.69 -4.62
N SER A 215 14.82 7.53 -4.95
CA SER A 215 14.92 6.93 -6.28
C SER A 215 13.57 6.42 -6.75
N GLY A 216 13.35 6.45 -8.06
CA GLY A 216 12.10 5.99 -8.65
C GLY A 216 10.90 6.83 -8.26
N ALA A 217 9.74 6.19 -8.17
CA ALA A 217 8.50 6.77 -7.67
C ALA A 217 8.16 6.14 -6.32
N ALA A 218 7.49 6.90 -5.44
CA ALA A 218 6.79 6.31 -4.31
C ALA A 218 5.65 5.46 -4.89
N ASP A 219 5.48 4.22 -4.45
CA ASP A 219 4.46 3.32 -4.99
C ASP A 219 3.55 2.84 -3.83
N GLY A 220 3.49 1.55 -3.54
CA GLY A 220 2.86 1.01 -2.33
C GLY A 220 3.50 1.48 -1.01
N LEU A 221 2.68 1.64 0.02
CA LEU A 221 3.15 2.02 1.35
C LEU A 221 2.35 1.36 2.49
N ARG A 222 2.98 1.22 3.66
CA ARG A 222 2.37 0.75 4.91
C ARG A 222 2.89 1.55 6.08
N VAL A 223 2.07 1.68 7.12
CA VAL A 223 2.46 2.30 8.39
C VAL A 223 2.56 1.21 9.44
N ALA A 224 3.71 1.12 10.10
CA ALA A 224 3.93 0.19 11.21
C ALA A 224 3.18 0.66 12.47
N ALA A 225 3.01 -0.24 13.45
CA ALA A 225 2.30 0.06 14.69
C ALA A 225 2.92 1.22 15.50
N ASP A 226 4.23 1.46 15.34
CA ASP A 226 4.96 2.58 15.95
C ASP A 226 4.86 3.90 15.15
N GLY A 227 4.09 3.92 14.06
CA GLY A 227 3.87 5.09 13.22
C GLY A 227 4.92 5.32 12.15
N ARG A 228 5.98 4.49 12.05
CA ARG A 228 6.94 4.59 10.95
C ARG A 228 6.27 4.25 9.63
N LEU A 229 6.58 5.04 8.59
CA LEU A 229 6.10 4.84 7.24
C LEU A 229 7.13 4.01 6.45
N PHE A 230 6.67 2.91 5.85
CA PHE A 230 7.42 2.07 4.93
C PHE A 230 6.88 2.33 3.53
N CYS A 231 7.67 2.96 2.68
CA CYS A 231 7.26 3.33 1.32
C CYS A 231 8.20 2.69 0.31
N THR A 232 7.64 2.00 -0.68
CA THR A 232 8.42 1.40 -1.76
C THR A 232 8.95 2.46 -2.71
N SER A 233 10.12 2.22 -3.27
CA SER A 233 10.81 3.11 -4.17
C SER A 233 11.74 2.36 -5.12
N GLY A 234 12.48 3.11 -5.94
CA GLY A 234 13.52 2.58 -6.81
C GLY A 234 14.66 1.86 -6.07
N LEU A 235 14.85 2.10 -4.77
CA LEU A 235 15.90 1.46 -3.97
C LEU A 235 15.43 0.17 -3.26
N GLY A 236 14.13 -0.02 -3.10
CA GLY A 236 13.53 -0.99 -2.20
C GLY A 236 12.47 -0.34 -1.32
N VAL A 237 12.51 -0.55 0.00
CA VAL A 237 11.57 0.07 0.94
C VAL A 237 12.29 1.13 1.77
N GLU A 238 11.96 2.41 1.54
CA GLU A 238 12.46 3.51 2.35
C GLU A 238 11.59 3.68 3.61
N VAL A 239 12.25 3.80 4.76
CA VAL A 239 11.59 3.90 6.07
C VAL A 239 11.71 5.33 6.58
N PHE A 240 10.59 5.91 6.99
CA PHE A 240 10.51 7.28 7.50
C PHE A 240 9.92 7.30 8.91
N ASP A 241 10.38 8.22 9.75
CA ASP A 241 9.74 8.49 11.04
C ASP A 241 8.41 9.23 10.88
N THR A 242 7.72 9.46 12.01
CA THR A 242 6.43 10.16 12.06
C THR A 242 6.47 11.62 11.60
N ASN A 243 7.67 12.19 11.44
CA ASN A 243 7.91 13.54 10.94
C ASN A 243 8.37 13.57 9.47
N GLY A 244 8.46 12.40 8.82
CA GLY A 244 8.87 12.29 7.41
C GLY A 244 10.38 12.30 7.21
N LYS A 245 11.18 12.22 8.27
CA LYS A 245 12.63 12.07 8.17
C LYS A 245 12.94 10.63 7.79
N ARG A 246 13.72 10.45 6.73
CA ARG A 246 14.18 9.12 6.34
C ARG A 246 15.15 8.55 7.38
N LEU A 247 14.87 7.33 7.80
CA LEU A 247 15.64 6.59 8.79
C LEU A 247 16.58 5.58 8.14
N GLY A 248 16.16 4.94 7.05
CA GLY A 248 16.95 3.93 6.35
C GLY A 248 16.25 3.38 5.11
N VAL A 249 16.86 2.38 4.49
CA VAL A 249 16.32 1.68 3.32
C VAL A 249 16.56 0.17 3.42
N ILE A 250 15.50 -0.61 3.21
CA ILE A 250 15.56 -2.05 3.02
C ILE A 250 15.75 -2.28 1.53
N ARG A 251 16.99 -2.57 1.11
CA ARG A 251 17.34 -2.67 -0.31
C ARG A 251 16.82 -3.96 -0.93
N THR A 252 16.18 -3.85 -2.08
CA THR A 252 15.78 -5.01 -2.90
C THR A 252 16.61 -5.06 -4.19
N PRO A 253 16.80 -6.25 -4.81
CA PRO A 253 17.54 -6.37 -6.08
C PRO A 253 16.92 -5.62 -7.28
N ALA A 254 15.65 -5.22 -7.19
CA ALA A 254 14.92 -4.46 -8.19
C ALA A 254 14.00 -3.43 -7.50
N PRO A 255 13.50 -2.40 -8.20
CA PRO A 255 12.53 -1.46 -7.65
C PRO A 255 11.35 -2.19 -7.00
N ALA A 256 11.06 -1.85 -5.75
CA ALA A 256 9.91 -2.40 -5.04
C ALA A 256 8.64 -1.69 -5.51
N SER A 257 7.56 -2.45 -5.65
CA SER A 257 6.24 -1.94 -6.01
C SER A 257 5.38 -1.77 -4.76
N ASN A 258 5.34 -2.75 -3.86
CA ASN A 258 4.46 -2.68 -2.69
C ASN A 258 4.99 -3.57 -1.54
N CYS A 259 4.38 -3.45 -0.35
CA CYS A 259 4.80 -4.23 0.81
C CYS A 259 3.63 -4.49 1.80
N CYS A 260 3.75 -5.54 2.61
CA CYS A 260 2.81 -5.81 3.71
C CYS A 260 3.48 -6.51 4.88
N PHE A 261 2.98 -6.25 6.09
CA PHE A 261 3.44 -6.93 7.30
C PHE A 261 2.63 -8.20 7.56
N THR A 262 3.25 -9.16 8.23
CA THR A 262 2.53 -10.16 9.02
C THR A 262 1.78 -9.47 10.18
N PRO A 263 0.72 -10.10 10.74
CA PRO A 263 -0.07 -9.50 11.82
C PRO A 263 0.74 -9.16 13.08
N ASP A 264 1.82 -9.90 13.36
CA ASP A 264 2.72 -9.63 14.49
C ASP A 264 3.69 -8.47 14.22
N GLY A 265 3.70 -7.90 13.01
CA GLY A 265 4.58 -6.80 12.58
C GLY A 265 6.04 -7.21 12.39
N LYS A 266 6.39 -8.49 12.60
CA LYS A 266 7.78 -8.93 12.66
C LYS A 266 8.34 -9.39 11.33
N THR A 267 7.52 -9.49 10.29
CA THR A 267 7.95 -9.86 8.95
C THR A 267 7.31 -8.93 7.94
N LEU A 268 8.12 -8.39 7.04
CA LEU A 268 7.69 -7.58 5.90
C LEU A 268 7.87 -8.38 4.62
N PHE A 269 6.80 -8.51 3.85
CA PHE A 269 6.85 -9.00 2.48
C PHE A 269 6.91 -7.82 1.53
N VAL A 270 7.72 -7.95 0.48
CA VAL A 270 7.96 -6.90 -0.51
C VAL A 270 7.80 -7.48 -1.91
N THR A 271 6.91 -6.90 -2.71
CA THR A 271 6.83 -7.18 -4.14
C THR A 271 7.82 -6.28 -4.87
N ALA A 272 8.64 -6.83 -5.75
CA ALA A 272 9.64 -6.07 -6.48
C ALA A 272 9.85 -6.65 -7.90
N ARG A 273 9.19 -6.00 -8.87
CA ARG A 273 9.16 -6.39 -10.29
C ARG A 273 8.73 -7.84 -10.50
N THR A 274 9.68 -8.75 -10.70
CA THR A 274 9.43 -10.13 -11.14
C THR A 274 9.55 -11.14 -9.98
N ALA A 275 9.64 -10.65 -8.74
CA ALA A 275 9.91 -11.46 -7.56
C ALA A 275 9.26 -10.90 -6.30
N VAL A 276 9.10 -11.76 -5.30
CA VAL A 276 8.64 -11.42 -3.95
C VAL A 276 9.73 -11.76 -2.95
N TYR A 277 9.91 -10.87 -1.98
CA TYR A 277 10.90 -10.99 -0.94
C TYR A 277 10.26 -10.97 0.45
N ARG A 278 10.93 -11.58 1.40
CA ARG A 278 10.61 -11.56 2.83
C ARG A 278 11.79 -10.96 3.59
N VAL A 279 11.46 -10.13 4.58
CA VAL A 279 12.43 -9.46 5.44
C VAL A 279 11.96 -9.60 6.89
N ARG A 280 12.86 -10.03 7.78
CA ARG A 280 12.59 -10.00 9.22
C ARG A 280 12.70 -8.57 9.72
N ILE A 281 11.66 -8.11 10.39
CA ILE A 281 11.65 -6.86 11.14
C ILE A 281 12.08 -7.17 12.55
N GLU A 282 13.36 -7.02 12.80
CA GLU A 282 13.89 -7.04 14.14
C GLU A 282 13.39 -5.78 14.85
N GLY A 283 12.56 -5.99 15.86
CA GLY A 283 12.23 -4.94 16.80
C GLY A 283 13.50 -4.62 17.58
N ASP A 284 13.73 -3.33 17.83
CA ASP A 284 14.60 -2.83 18.89
C ASP A 284 14.35 -3.71 20.13
N SER A 285 15.23 -4.69 20.38
CA SER A 285 15.11 -5.58 21.54
C SER A 285 15.42 -4.74 22.76
N ARG A 286 14.41 -4.04 23.26
CA ARG A 286 14.43 -3.43 24.58
C ARG A 286 13.76 -4.40 25.53
N ASP A 287 14.58 -5.29 26.08
CA ASP A 287 14.40 -5.72 27.48
C ASP A 287 14.69 -4.54 28.41
#